data_AF-A0A5K0X4F7-F1
#
_entry.id   AF-A0A5K0X4F7-F1
#
_cell.length_a   1.000
_cell.length_b   1.000
_cell.length_c   1.000
_cell.angle_alpha   90.00
_cell.angle_beta   90.00
_cell.angle_gamma   90.00
#
_symmetry.space_group_name_H-M   'P 1'
#
loop_
_entity.id
_entity.type
_entity.pdbx_description
1 polymer ?
#
loop_
_entity_poly.entity_id
_entity_poly.type
_entity_poly.pdbx_seq_one_letter_code
_entity_poly.pdbx_strand_id
1 'polypeptide(L)' 'SVYYGEYKCSGPGANMTERVQWIRRLTDAEAEPFLGTHFVDGEKWLWAEQPTAYLS' A
#
# COMPACT_ATOMS: atom_id res chain seq x y z
N SER A 1 10.87 -15.38 8.50
CA SER A 1 10.85 -14.00 9.02
C SER A 1 9.60 -13.31 8.48
N VAL A 2 9.11 -12.26 9.15
CA VAL A 2 7.93 -11.48 8.73
C VAL A 2 8.31 -10.01 8.55
N TYR A 3 7.57 -9.29 7.71
CA TYR A 3 7.75 -7.86 7.48
C TYR A 3 6.44 -7.13 7.78
N TYR A 4 6.35 -6.52 8.95
CA TYR A 4 5.22 -5.65 9.33
C TYR A 4 5.72 -4.23 9.59
N GLY A 5 4.96 -3.26 9.08
CA GLY A 5 5.24 -1.85 9.32
C GLY A 5 3.98 -1.00 9.32
N GLU A 6 4.02 0.11 10.05
CA GLU A 6 2.98 1.12 10.12
C GLU A 6 3.47 2.40 9.42
N TYR A 7 2.61 3.05 8.61
CA TYR A 7 2.93 4.28 7.88
C TYR A 7 1.86 5.35 8.11
N LYS A 8 2.27 6.51 8.65
CA LYS A 8 1.42 7.70 8.88
C LYS A 8 0.06 7.41 9.57
N CYS A 9 -0.01 6.39 10.43
CA CYS A 9 -1.21 6.09 11.21
C CYS A 9 -1.46 7.16 12.28
N SER A 10 -2.73 7.42 12.59
CA SER A 10 -3.14 8.44 13.56
C SER A 10 -4.30 7.95 14.45
N GLY A 11 -4.58 8.69 15.53
CA GLY A 11 -5.61 8.36 16.51
C GLY A 11 -5.11 7.54 17.70
N PRO A 12 -5.97 7.22 18.68
CA PRO A 12 -5.57 6.60 19.95
C PRO A 12 -4.88 5.24 19.79
N GLY A 13 -5.21 4.49 18.74
CA GLY A 13 -4.63 3.17 18.47
C GLY A 13 -3.25 3.19 17.80
N ALA A 14 -2.77 4.34 17.29
CA ALA A 14 -1.52 4.43 16.53
C ALA A 14 -0.25 4.54 17.40
N ASN A 15 -0.38 4.41 18.73
CA ASN A 15 0.76 4.42 19.62
C ASN A 15 1.64 3.18 19.38
N MET A 16 2.91 3.41 19.02
CA MET A 16 3.88 2.35 18.74
C MET A 16 4.67 1.90 19.98
N THR A 17 4.57 2.60 21.11
CA THR A 17 5.38 2.35 22.32
C THR A 17 5.15 0.96 22.91
N GLU A 18 3.94 0.42 22.75
CA GLU A 18 3.53 -0.89 23.26
C GLU A 18 3.60 -2.01 22.21
N ARG A 19 4.16 -1.73 21.03
CA ARG A 19 4.28 -2.71 19.96
C ARG A 19 5.48 -3.63 20.18
N VAL A 20 5.43 -4.78 19.51
CA VAL A 20 6.56 -5.70 19.41
C VAL A 20 7.78 -5.00 18.80
N GLN A 21 8.98 -5.29 19.31
CA GLN A 21 10.21 -4.56 18.95
C GLN A 21 10.60 -4.63 17.46
N TRP A 22 10.12 -5.66 16.76
CA TRP A 22 10.42 -5.87 15.35
C TRP A 22 9.42 -5.19 14.40
N ILE A 23 8.40 -4.50 14.92
CA ILE A 23 7.53 -3.66 14.08
C ILE A 23 8.36 -2.49 13.52
N ARG A 24 8.09 -2.10 12.28
CA ARG A 24 8.77 -0.97 11.64
C ARG A 24 7.85 0.23 11.57
N ARG A 25 8.38 1.41 11.85
CA ARG A 25 7.76 2.66 11.38
C ARG A 25 8.33 2.95 10.01
N LEU A 26 7.50 2.93 8.98
CA LEU A 26 7.97 3.15 7.61
C LEU A 26 8.22 4.63 7.37
N THR A 27 9.35 4.92 6.75
CA THR A 27 9.62 6.21 6.10
C THR A 27 8.82 6.32 4.81
N ASP A 28 8.74 7.53 4.23
CA ASP A 28 8.06 7.75 2.95
C ASP A 28 8.65 6.88 1.83
N ALA A 29 9.98 6.74 1.77
CA ALA A 29 10.66 5.90 0.79
C ALA A 29 10.41 4.39 1.01
N GLU A 30 10.30 3.94 2.27
CA GLU A 30 9.97 2.54 2.57
C GLU A 30 8.49 2.22 2.30
N ALA A 31 7.61 3.21 2.36
CA ALA A 31 6.19 3.05 2.10
C ALA A 31 5.86 3.13 0.60
N GLU A 32 6.61 3.91 -0.19
CA GLU A 32 6.40 4.17 -1.61
C GLU A 32 5.99 2.94 -2.45
N PRO A 33 6.65 1.76 -2.32
CA PRO A 33 6.32 0.58 -3.14
C PRO A 33 4.93 -0.01 -2.89
N PHE A 34 4.26 0.41 -1.81
CA PHE A 34 2.96 -0.10 -1.38
C PHE A 34 1.81 0.89 -1.64
N LEU A 35 2.10 2.13 -2.05
CA LEU A 35 1.11 3.21 -2.11
C LEU A 35 0.44 3.37 -3.48
N GLY A 36 0.99 2.77 -4.54
CA GLY A 36 0.51 2.93 -5.90
C GLY A 36 -0.14 1.69 -6.50
N THR A 37 -0.83 1.87 -7.63
CA THR A 37 -1.44 0.77 -8.41
C THR A 37 -0.43 -0.25 -8.93
N HIS A 38 0.83 0.16 -9.07
CA HIS A 38 1.95 -0.73 -9.42
C HIS A 38 2.13 -1.88 -8.42
N PHE A 39 1.74 -1.70 -7.15
CA PHE A 39 1.84 -2.76 -6.14
C PHE A 39 0.98 -3.98 -6.46
N VAL A 40 -0.10 -3.77 -7.24
CA VAL A 40 -1.07 -4.81 -7.61
C VAL A 40 -1.10 -5.07 -9.12
N ASP A 41 -0.03 -4.73 -9.84
CA ASP A 41 0.04 -4.81 -11.31
C ASP A 41 -1.15 -4.09 -12.00
N GLY A 42 -1.58 -2.96 -11.43
CA GLY A 42 -2.81 -2.28 -11.83
C GLY A 42 -2.84 -1.88 -13.31
N GLU A 43 -1.70 -1.59 -13.90
CA GLU A 43 -1.56 -1.30 -15.33
C GLU A 43 -2.07 -2.42 -16.24
N LYS A 44 -2.10 -3.67 -15.77
CA LYS A 44 -2.55 -4.83 -16.57
C LYS A 44 -4.07 -5.02 -16.57
N TRP A 45 -4.77 -4.52 -15.55
CA TRP A 45 -6.18 -4.88 -15.33
C TRP A 45 -7.10 -3.73 -14.94
N LEU A 46 -6.60 -2.69 -14.26
CA LEU A 46 -7.43 -1.51 -13.93
C LEU A 46 -7.77 -0.69 -15.18
N TRP A 47 -6.85 -0.67 -16.15
CA TRP A 47 -7.04 0.02 -17.42
C TRP A 47 -7.21 -0.96 -18.57
N ALA A 48 -7.86 -2.11 -18.32
CA ALA A 48 -8.35 -2.93 -19.40
C ALA A 48 -9.03 -1.99 -20.40
N GLU A 49 -8.42 -1.82 -21.57
CA GLU A 49 -9.00 -1.08 -22.67
C GLU A 49 -10.42 -1.60 -22.77
N GLN A 50 -11.40 -0.76 -22.45
CA GLN A 50 -12.80 -1.12 -22.67
C GLN A 50 -12.83 -1.63 -24.09
N PRO A 51 -13.23 -2.89 -24.36
CA PRO A 51 -13.31 -3.34 -25.73
C PRO A 51 -14.16 -2.29 -26.43
N THR A 52 -13.59 -1.69 -27.47
CA THR A 52 -14.18 -0.60 -28.28
C THR A 52 -15.53 -0.98 -28.90
N ALA A 53 -16.00 -2.21 -28.65
CA ALA A 53 -17.28 -2.79 -29.00
C ALA A 53 -18.51 -2.14 -28.34
N TYR A 54 -18.38 -1.19 -27.41
CA TYR A 54 -19.53 -0.45 -26.86
C TYR A 54 -19.86 0.88 -27.56
N LEU A 55 -19.12 1.25 -28.63
CA LEU A 55 -19.40 2.44 -29.44
C LEU A 55 -19.82 2.11 -30.89
N SER A 56 -20.63 1.05 -31.08
CA SER A 56 -21.36 0.81 -32.34
C SER A 56 -22.79 1.32 -32.27
#